data_AF-A0A5C8SHV3-F1
#
_entry.id   AF-A0A5C8SHV3-F1
#
_cell.length_a   1.000
_cell.length_b   1.000
_cell.length_c   1.000
_cell.angle_alpha   90.00
_cell.angle_beta   90.00
_cell.angle_gamma   90.00
#
_symmetry.space_group_name_H-M   'P 1'
#
loop_
_entity.id
_entity.type
_entity.pdbx_description
1 polymer ?
#
loop_
_entity_poly.entity_id
_entity_poly.type
_entity_poly.pdbx_seq_one_letter_code
_entity_poly.pdbx_strand_id
1 'polypeptide(L)'
;MEAPNVKGKNAMQNILIAADIPPLIATILRPWINRAETATYGMGEIVTADAKSATNSLRRRLVLTPAMEIAIDAAETASVALARSLSQADAIDTPPRSPALTALLELIKTLRGARPSESTVSLGLGW
;
A
#
# COMPACT_ATOMS: atom_id res chain seq x y z
N MET A 1 35.51 7.16 3.79
CA MET A 1 34.52 6.75 2.76
C MET A 1 33.31 6.25 3.53
N GLU A 2 32.45 7.18 3.97
CA GLU A 2 31.26 6.86 4.75
C GLU A 2 30.18 6.26 3.84
N ALA A 3 29.59 5.15 4.27
CA ALA A 3 28.47 4.53 3.59
C ALA A 3 27.24 5.47 3.63
N PRO A 4 26.49 5.62 2.53
CA PRO A 4 25.36 6.52 2.50
C PRO A 4 24.22 6.03 3.41
N ASN A 5 23.82 6.94 4.29
CA ASN A 5 22.69 6.89 5.22
C ASN A 5 21.43 6.23 4.64
N VAL A 6 21.11 5.00 5.08
CA VAL A 6 19.95 4.19 4.68
C VAL A 6 18.65 4.64 5.37
N LYS A 7 18.65 5.67 6.22
CA LYS A 7 17.48 6.10 7.02
C LYS A 7 16.22 6.49 6.24
N GLY A 8 16.30 6.68 4.92
CA GLY A 8 15.15 7.02 4.07
C GLY A 8 14.53 5.86 3.29
N LYS A 9 15.23 4.73 3.14
CA LYS A 9 14.69 3.55 2.42
C LYS A 9 13.94 2.69 3.44
N ASN A 10 12.68 2.34 3.15
CA ASN A 10 11.82 1.43 3.94
C ASN A 10 11.06 2.08 5.12
N ALA A 11 10.81 3.40 5.10
CA ALA A 11 10.08 4.07 6.18
C ALA A 11 8.66 3.49 6.38
N MET A 12 7.94 3.24 5.28
CA MET A 12 6.60 2.65 5.33
C MET A 12 6.64 1.17 5.70
N GLN A 13 7.68 0.44 5.29
CA GLN A 13 7.86 -0.95 5.74
C GLN A 13 8.09 -1.03 7.25
N ASN A 14 8.87 -0.11 7.81
CA ASN A 14 9.07 -0.03 9.27
C ASN A 14 7.76 0.31 9.99
N ILE A 15 6.95 1.22 9.44
CA ILE A 15 5.61 1.52 9.96
C ILE A 15 4.73 0.28 9.90
N LEU A 16 4.73 -0.45 8.79
CA LEU A 16 3.94 -1.67 8.64
C LEU A 16 4.29 -2.73 9.69
N ILE A 17 5.59 -2.90 9.98
CA ILE A 17 6.09 -3.82 11.02
C ILE A 17 5.66 -3.34 12.42
N ALA A 18 5.65 -2.04 12.66
CA ALA A 18 5.30 -1.46 13.95
C ALA A 18 3.79 -1.26 14.18
N ALA A 19 2.96 -1.36 13.14
CA ALA A 19 1.56 -0.93 13.17
C ALA A 19 0.61 -1.84 13.95
N ASP A 20 1.09 -2.94 14.53
CA ASP A 20 0.27 -3.95 15.23
C ASP A 20 -0.92 -4.41 14.36
N ILE A 21 -0.64 -4.61 13.07
CA ILE A 21 -1.63 -5.09 12.11
C ILE A 21 -1.55 -6.62 11.99
N PRO A 22 -2.67 -7.30 11.70
CA PRO A 22 -2.68 -8.73 11.44
C PRO A 22 -1.63 -9.15 10.39
N PRO A 23 -0.86 -10.24 10.60
CA PRO A 23 0.21 -10.66 9.69
C PRO A 23 -0.23 -10.85 8.23
N LEU A 24 -1.44 -11.39 8.03
CA LEU A 24 -2.03 -11.54 6.69
C LEU A 24 -2.18 -10.20 5.97
N ILE A 25 -2.61 -9.15 6.67
CA ILE A 25 -2.77 -7.81 6.12
C ILE A 25 -1.39 -7.22 5.77
N ALA A 26 -0.40 -7.41 6.65
CA ALA A 26 0.97 -6.98 6.36
C ALA A 26 1.52 -7.65 5.08
N THR A 27 1.28 -8.96 4.90
CA THR A 27 1.69 -9.68 3.70
C THR A 27 0.99 -9.16 2.44
N ILE A 28 -0.29 -8.80 2.52
CA ILE A 28 -1.04 -8.23 1.38
C ILE A 28 -0.50 -6.84 1.00
N LEU A 29 -0.21 -5.99 1.99
CA LEU A 29 0.21 -4.60 1.77
C LEU A 29 1.69 -4.46 1.36
N ARG A 30 2.55 -5.40 1.76
CA ARG A 30 4.01 -5.29 1.58
C ARG A 30 4.45 -5.04 0.13
N PRO A 31 3.96 -5.77 -0.89
CA PRO A 31 4.34 -5.52 -2.29
C PRO A 31 3.91 -4.12 -2.73
N TRP A 32 2.68 -3.72 -2.41
CA TRP A 32 2.13 -2.42 -2.76
C TRP A 32 2.92 -1.26 -2.15
N ILE A 33 3.23 -1.34 -0.85
CA ILE A 33 4.06 -0.35 -0.15
C ILE A 33 5.46 -0.28 -0.76
N ASN A 34 6.08 -1.44 -1.01
CA ASN A 34 7.41 -1.49 -1.61
C ASN A 34 7.44 -0.80 -2.99
N ARG A 35 6.42 -1.01 -3.83
CA ARG A 35 6.32 -0.29 -5.11
C ARG A 35 6.10 1.20 -4.91
N ALA A 36 5.18 1.61 -4.05
CA ALA A 36 4.98 3.04 -3.82
C ALA A 36 6.25 3.75 -3.34
N GLU A 37 7.07 3.10 -2.49
CA GLU A 37 8.33 3.64 -2.00
C GLU A 37 9.43 3.69 -3.08
N THR A 38 9.55 2.62 -3.87
CA THR A 38 10.71 2.41 -4.76
C THR A 38 10.45 2.73 -6.22
N ALA A 39 9.21 3.00 -6.61
CA ALA A 39 8.85 3.15 -8.01
C ALA A 39 9.58 4.33 -8.69
N THR A 40 10.08 4.05 -9.89
CA THR A 40 10.76 4.99 -10.79
C THR A 40 10.06 5.02 -12.15
N TYR A 41 10.54 5.87 -13.06
CA TYR A 41 10.00 5.95 -14.42
C TYR A 41 9.92 4.57 -15.08
N GLY A 42 8.83 4.36 -15.83
CA GLY A 42 8.51 3.07 -16.47
C GLY A 42 7.83 2.05 -15.54
N MET A 43 7.74 2.31 -14.22
CA MET A 43 7.10 1.38 -13.26
C MET A 43 5.60 1.63 -13.04
N GLY A 44 4.94 2.48 -13.85
CA GLY A 44 3.53 2.82 -13.65
C GLY A 44 2.59 1.61 -13.67
N GLU A 45 2.82 0.66 -14.59
CA GLU A 45 2.00 -0.55 -14.70
C GLU A 45 2.13 -1.44 -13.46
N ILE A 46 3.36 -1.67 -12.97
CA ILE A 46 3.57 -2.54 -11.80
C ILE A 46 3.06 -1.90 -10.51
N VAL A 47 3.14 -0.57 -10.37
CA VAL A 47 2.51 0.16 -9.25
C VAL A 47 1.00 -0.05 -9.26
N THR A 48 0.37 0.08 -10.44
CA THR A 48 -1.08 -0.11 -10.60
C THR A 48 -1.49 -1.56 -10.32
N ALA A 49 -0.72 -2.53 -10.81
CA ALA A 49 -1.00 -3.95 -10.62
C ALA A 49 -0.91 -4.35 -9.15
N ASP A 50 0.15 -3.95 -8.44
CA ASP A 50 0.33 -4.28 -7.02
C ASP A 50 -0.74 -3.59 -6.16
N ALA A 51 -1.12 -2.35 -6.47
CA ALA A 51 -2.23 -1.66 -5.81
C ALA A 51 -3.55 -2.43 -5.96
N LYS A 52 -3.95 -2.75 -7.20
CA LYS A 52 -5.18 -3.49 -7.48
C LYS A 52 -5.19 -4.89 -6.87
N SER A 53 -4.06 -5.57 -6.90
CA SER A 53 -3.92 -6.90 -6.30
C SER A 53 -4.15 -6.84 -4.78
N ALA A 54 -3.55 -5.85 -4.12
CA ALA A 54 -3.72 -5.63 -2.70
C ALA A 54 -5.17 -5.23 -2.36
N THR A 55 -5.77 -4.26 -3.06
CA THR A 55 -7.14 -3.82 -2.78
C THR A 55 -8.15 -4.94 -2.96
N ASN A 56 -8.06 -5.71 -4.05
CA ASN A 56 -8.89 -6.89 -4.26
C ASN A 56 -8.71 -7.95 -3.16
N SER A 57 -7.47 -8.16 -2.71
CA SER A 57 -7.19 -9.11 -1.63
C SER A 57 -7.78 -8.65 -0.30
N LEU A 58 -7.66 -7.36 0.05
CA LEU A 58 -8.27 -6.78 1.24
C LEU A 58 -9.79 -6.92 1.19
N ARG A 59 -10.41 -6.56 0.05
CA ARG A 59 -11.87 -6.60 -0.11
C ARG A 59 -12.47 -7.99 0.03
N ARG A 60 -11.76 -9.01 -0.44
CA ARG A 60 -12.19 -10.41 -0.31
C ARG A 60 -12.02 -10.94 1.11
N ARG A 61 -10.97 -10.49 1.81
CA ARG A 61 -10.50 -11.14 3.03
C ARG A 61 -11.00 -10.49 4.32
N LEU A 62 -11.47 -9.26 4.26
CA LEU A 62 -11.84 -8.47 5.44
C LEU A 62 -13.35 -8.17 5.49
N VAL A 63 -13.88 -7.99 6.69
CA VAL A 63 -15.17 -7.30 6.88
C VAL A 63 -14.90 -5.81 6.76
N LEU A 64 -15.39 -5.22 5.68
CA LEU A 64 -15.14 -3.83 5.36
C LEU A 64 -16.15 -2.92 6.05
N THR A 65 -15.63 -1.99 6.84
CA THR A 65 -16.41 -0.84 7.32
C THR A 65 -16.40 0.26 6.25
N PRO A 66 -17.34 1.21 6.26
CA PRO A 66 -17.31 2.34 5.34
C PRO A 66 -15.98 3.11 5.37
N ALA A 67 -15.37 3.28 6.54
CA ALA A 67 -14.07 3.93 6.68
C ALA A 67 -12.94 3.14 6.00
N MET A 68 -12.99 1.80 6.02
CA MET A 68 -12.01 0.95 5.35
C MET A 68 -12.13 1.04 3.83
N GLU A 69 -13.35 1.02 3.28
CA GLU A 69 -13.56 1.19 1.83
C GLU A 69 -13.01 2.53 1.34
N ILE A 70 -13.34 3.62 2.05
CA ILE A 70 -12.84 4.96 1.72
C ILE A 70 -11.30 4.99 1.75
N ALA A 71 -10.67 4.41 2.78
CA ALA A 71 -9.22 4.38 2.88
C ALA A 71 -8.57 3.53 1.77
N ILE A 72 -9.19 2.40 1.39
CA ILE A 72 -8.76 1.54 0.29
C ILE A 72 -8.82 2.32 -1.04
N ASP A 73 -9.96 2.95 -1.32
CA ASP A 73 -10.17 3.73 -2.55
C ASP A 73 -9.23 4.93 -2.66
N ALA A 74 -9.00 5.64 -1.54
CA ALA A 74 -8.07 6.76 -1.49
C ALA A 74 -6.64 6.32 -1.78
N ALA A 75 -6.18 5.23 -1.15
CA ALA A 75 -4.85 4.68 -1.37
C ALA A 75 -4.67 4.16 -2.81
N GLU A 76 -5.68 3.49 -3.38
CA GLU A 76 -5.67 3.03 -4.77
C GLU A 76 -5.61 4.22 -5.73
N THR A 77 -6.46 5.23 -5.54
CA THR A 77 -6.51 6.44 -6.36
C THR A 77 -5.17 7.18 -6.35
N ALA A 78 -4.57 7.37 -5.17
CA ALA A 78 -3.27 8.01 -5.04
C ALA A 78 -2.14 7.18 -5.71
N SER A 79 -2.23 5.85 -5.65
CA SER A 79 -1.29 4.95 -6.33
C SER A 79 -1.43 5.00 -7.85
N VAL A 80 -2.66 5.14 -8.37
CA VAL A 80 -2.89 5.36 -9.81
C VAL A 80 -2.36 6.72 -10.27
N ALA A 81 -2.51 7.77 -9.46
CA ALA A 81 -1.93 9.08 -9.75
C ALA A 81 -0.40 9.01 -9.78
N LEU A 82 0.23 8.32 -8.82
CA LEU A 82 1.66 8.01 -8.86
C LEU A 82 2.01 7.24 -10.13
N ALA A 83 1.30 6.15 -10.45
CA ALA A 83 1.56 5.36 -11.65
C ALA A 83 1.54 6.19 -12.95
N ARG A 84 0.54 7.07 -13.11
CA ARG A 84 0.44 7.97 -14.26
C ARG A 84 1.64 8.91 -14.38
N SER A 85 2.12 9.45 -13.25
CA SER A 85 3.32 10.30 -13.24
C SER A 85 4.59 9.56 -13.64
N LEU A 86 4.63 8.23 -13.46
CA LEU A 86 5.77 7.39 -13.83
C LEU A 86 5.72 6.92 -15.30
N SER A 87 4.58 7.11 -15.97
CA SER A 87 4.34 6.69 -17.36
C SER A 87 4.66 7.76 -18.41
N GLN A 88 4.87 9.02 -18.03
CA GLN A 88 5.07 10.12 -18.99
C GLN A 88 6.54 10.56 -19.16
N ALA A 89 6.86 10.92 -20.41
CA ALA A 89 8.07 11.58 -20.86
C ALA A 89 8.19 13.07 -20.44
N ASP A 90 7.16 13.62 -19.78
CA ASP A 90 7.08 15.02 -19.31
C ASP A 90 7.51 15.19 -17.84
N ALA A 91 8.55 14.47 -17.43
CA ALA A 91 9.13 14.49 -16.09
C ALA A 91 9.82 15.82 -15.77
N ILE A 92 9.05 16.89 -15.58
CA ILE A 92 9.55 18.20 -15.11
C ILE A 92 9.31 18.36 -13.59
N ASP A 93 8.31 17.67 -13.04
CA ASP A 93 7.98 17.75 -11.61
C ASP A 93 8.24 16.44 -10.84
N THR A 94 8.65 16.61 -9.58
CA THR A 94 8.91 15.51 -8.65
C THR A 94 7.64 14.65 -8.54
N PRO A 95 7.69 13.33 -8.80
CA PRO A 95 6.48 12.50 -8.82
C PRO A 95 5.75 12.57 -7.47
N PRO A 96 4.39 12.51 -7.45
CA PRO A 96 3.54 12.55 -6.26
C PRO A 96 3.64 11.26 -5.42
N ARG A 97 4.86 10.90 -5.02
CA ARG A 97 5.13 9.79 -4.10
C ARG A 97 4.58 10.10 -2.71
N SER A 98 4.68 11.36 -2.26
CA SER A 98 4.22 11.77 -0.93
C SER A 98 2.71 11.55 -0.70
N PRO A 99 1.80 11.95 -1.61
CA PRO A 99 0.38 11.63 -1.49
C PRO A 99 0.08 10.12 -1.44
N ALA A 100 0.73 9.31 -2.28
CA ALA A 100 0.51 7.86 -2.30
C ALA A 100 0.95 7.20 -0.98
N LEU A 101 2.13 7.58 -0.44
CA LEU A 101 2.61 7.08 0.85
C LEU A 101 1.74 7.55 2.02
N THR A 102 1.24 8.79 1.96
CA THR A 102 0.33 9.33 2.98
C THR A 102 -0.99 8.56 2.99
N ALA A 103 -1.58 8.28 1.83
CA ALA A 103 -2.81 7.50 1.75
C ALA A 103 -2.61 6.05 2.22
N LEU A 104 -1.47 5.44 1.90
CA LEU A 104 -1.09 4.12 2.43
C LEU A 104 -0.92 4.12 3.96
N LEU A 105 -0.40 5.20 4.53
CA LEU A 105 -0.27 5.34 5.98
C LEU A 105 -1.64 5.40 6.65
N GLU A 106 -2.57 6.17 6.10
CA GLU A 106 -3.94 6.22 6.61
C GLU A 106 -4.65 4.86 6.47
N LEU A 107 -4.46 4.18 5.34
CA LEU A 107 -4.97 2.81 5.17
C LEU A 107 -4.43 1.86 6.26
N ILE A 108 -3.12 1.88 6.54
CA ILE A 108 -2.53 1.05 7.60
C ILE A 108 -3.18 1.35 8.95
N LYS A 109 -3.39 2.63 9.29
CA LYS A 109 -4.04 3.03 10.54
C LYS A 109 -5.47 2.51 10.64
N THR A 110 -6.24 2.61 9.55
CA THR A 110 -7.63 2.13 9.50
C THR A 110 -7.71 0.61 9.61
N LEU A 111 -6.72 -0.13 9.10
CA LEU A 111 -6.70 -1.59 9.10
C LEU A 111 -6.26 -2.23 10.43
N ARG A 112 -5.81 -1.46 11.44
CA ARG A 112 -5.41 -2.00 12.75
C ARG A 112 -6.52 -2.77 13.46
N GLY A 113 -7.77 -2.34 13.29
CA GLY A 113 -8.95 -2.99 13.86
C GLY A 113 -9.66 -3.94 12.90
N ALA A 114 -9.05 -4.29 11.77
CA ALA A 114 -9.70 -5.09 10.74
C ALA A 114 -10.01 -6.51 11.21
N ARG A 115 -11.18 -7.00 10.81
CA ARG A 115 -11.66 -8.35 11.06
C ARG A 115 -11.72 -9.12 9.74
N PRO A 116 -11.62 -10.45 9.78
CA PRO A 116 -11.78 -11.28 8.59
C PRO A 116 -13.18 -11.21 8.07
N SER A 117 -13.35 -11.55 6.79
CA SER A 117 -14.60 -12.11 6.29
C SER A 117 -14.79 -13.55 6.75
N GLU A 118 -16.03 -14.00 6.84
CA GLU A 118 -16.36 -15.40 7.17
C GLU A 118 -15.65 -16.40 6.24
N SER A 119 -15.51 -16.05 4.95
CA SER A 119 -14.75 -16.85 3.99
C SER A 119 -13.27 -16.95 4.32
N THR A 120 -12.65 -15.93 4.93
CA THR A 120 -11.25 -16.02 5.37
C THR A 120 -11.12 -16.93 6.58
N VAL A 121 -12.08 -16.86 7.51
CA VAL A 121 -12.12 -17.73 8.69
C VAL A 121 -12.27 -19.19 8.27
N SER A 122 -13.18 -19.49 7.34
CA SER A 122 -13.43 -20.86 6.89
C SER A 122 -12.23 -21.52 6.19
N LEU A 123 -11.33 -20.72 5.63
CA LEU A 123 -10.07 -21.18 5.03
C LEU A 123 -8.96 -21.42 6.07
N GLY A 124 -9.22 -21.22 7.37
CA GLY A 124 -8.20 -21.32 8.42
C GLY A 124 -7.15 -20.21 8.33
N LEU A 125 -7.45 -19.13 7.62
CA LEU A 125 -6.58 -17.96 7.45
C LEU A 125 -6.84 -16.89 8.54
N GLY A 126 -7.61 -17.24 9.57
CA GLY A 126 -7.94 -16.33 10.68
C GLY A 126 -6.70 -16.06 11.55
N TRP A 127 -6.46 -14.78 11.85
CA TRP A 127 -5.28 -14.26 12.56
C TRP A 127 -4.95 -15.03 13.85
#